data_AF-A0A0S8I535-F1
#
_entry.id   AF-A0A0S8I535-F1
#
_cell.length_a   1.000
_cell.length_b   1.000
_cell.length_c   1.000
_cell.angle_alpha   90.00
_cell.angle_beta   90.00
_cell.angle_gamma   90.00
#
_symmetry.space_group_name_H-M   'P 1'
#
loop_
_entity.id
_entity.type
_entity.pdbx_description
1 polymer ?
#
loop_
_entity_poly.entity_id
_entity_poly.type
_entity_poly.pdbx_seq_one_letter_code
_entity_poly.pdbx_strand_id
1 'polypeptide(L)' 'MKEELEFFDVKTRTKFKATEWRIETKEAKGRTRYFAVTKAPGGKHEAWRIVAKDFALKHK' A
#
# COMPACT_ATOMS: atom_id res chain seq x y z
N MET A 1 -8.86 11.06 9.53
CA MET A 1 -7.47 10.98 9.06
C MET A 1 -7.10 9.51 9.01
N LYS A 2 -6.52 9.01 7.92
CA LYS A 2 -6.08 7.60 7.85
C LYS A 2 -4.87 7.38 8.76
N GLU A 3 -4.70 6.17 9.27
CA GLU A 3 -3.51 5.84 10.06
C GLU A 3 -2.22 5.90 9.22
N GLU A 4 -1.12 6.27 9.87
CA GLU A 4 0.19 6.30 9.22
C GLU A 4 0.66 4.87 8.92
N LEU A 5 1.03 4.60 7.68
CA LEU A 5 1.56 3.31 7.26
C LEU A 5 3.02 3.44 6.83
N GLU A 6 3.83 2.47 7.24
CA GLU A 6 5.17 2.26 6.70
C GLU A 6 5.09 1.51 5.36
N PHE A 7 5.79 1.99 4.34
CA PHE A 7 5.94 1.39 3.03
C PHE A 7 7.41 1.08 2.78
N PHE A 8 7.66 0.13 1.86
CA PHE A 8 8.99 -0.16 1.36
C PHE A 8 9.03 0.15 -0.13
N ASP A 9 9.87 1.10 -0.52
CA ASP A 9 10.12 1.39 -1.92
C ASP A 9 11.15 0.39 -2.45
N VAL A 10 10.70 -0.55 -3.29
CA VAL A 10 11.57 -1.58 -3.88
C VAL A 10 12.62 -1.01 -4.84
N LYS A 11 12.40 0.18 -5.42
CA LYS A 11 13.33 0.80 -6.37
C LYS A 11 14.52 1.42 -5.65
N THR A 12 14.25 2.18 -4.59
CA THR A 12 15.29 2.83 -3.78
C THR A 12 15.76 1.96 -2.61
N ARG A 13 15.04 0.86 -2.33
CA ARG A 13 15.28 -0.08 -1.23
C ARG A 13 15.22 0.60 0.15
N THR A 14 14.38 1.62 0.29
CA THR A 14 14.21 2.38 1.53
C THR A 14 12.80 2.23 2.11
N LYS A 15 12.71 2.33 3.43
CA LYS A 15 11.43 2.43 4.14
C LYS A 15 11.04 3.89 4.30
N PHE A 16 9.75 4.17 4.21
CA PHE A 16 9.21 5.49 4.45
C PHE A 16 7.80 5.37 5.03
N LYS A 17 7.32 6.43 5.67
CA LYS A 17 5.97 6.48 6.21
C LYS A 17 5.08 7.41 5.38
N ALA A 18 3.80 7.09 5.29
CA ALA A 18 2.82 7.92 4.60
C ALA A 18 1.45 7.86 5.28
N THR A 19 0.79 9.02 5.34
CA THR A 19 -0.60 9.19 5.79
C THR A 19 -1.58 9.27 4.62
N GLU A 20 -1.08 9.57 3.41
CA GLU A 20 -1.86 9.60 2.19
C GLU A 20 -1.68 8.29 1.41
N TRP A 21 -2.72 7.45 1.45
CA TRP A 21 -2.73 6.19 0.73
C TRP A 21 -4.17 5.76 0.42
N ARG A 22 -4.32 4.85 -0.54
CA ARG A 22 -5.59 4.24 -0.93
C ARG A 22 -5.53 2.73 -0.85
N ILE A 23 -6.69 2.10 -0.70
CA ILE A 23 -6.82 0.64 -0.77
C ILE A 23 -7.05 0.24 -2.23
N GLU A 24 -6.21 -0.65 -2.73
CA GLU A 24 -6.34 -1.30 -4.02
C GLU A 24 -6.59 -2.79 -3.83
N THR A 25 -7.37 -3.40 -4.72
CA THR A 25 -7.66 -4.82 -4.70
C THR A 25 -7.19 -5.46 -6.01
N LYS A 26 -6.42 -6.54 -5.93
CA LYS A 26 -6.04 -7.33 -7.11
C LYS A 26 -6.36 -8.80 -6.91
N GLU A 27 -6.89 -9.40 -7.95
CA GLU A 27 -7.03 -10.85 -8.02
C GLU A 27 -5.75 -11.45 -8.63
N ALA A 28 -5.18 -12.44 -7.96
CA ALA A 28 -3.99 -13.14 -8.44
C ALA A 28 -4.08 -14.62 -8.07
N LYS A 29 -3.94 -15.50 -9.08
CA LYS A 29 -4.00 -16.96 -8.91
C LYS A 29 -5.27 -17.42 -8.17
N GLY A 30 -6.44 -16.84 -8.51
CA GLY A 30 -7.73 -17.14 -7.89
C GLY A 30 -7.88 -16.65 -6.44
N ARG A 31 -7.00 -15.75 -5.97
CA ARG A 31 -7.08 -15.16 -4.63
C ARG A 31 -7.13 -13.65 -4.71
N THR A 32 -8.06 -13.05 -4.00
CA THR A 32 -8.13 -11.60 -3.79
C THR A 32 -7.05 -11.16 -2.80
N ARG A 33 -6.23 -10.19 -3.19
CA ARG A 33 -5.24 -9.53 -2.36
C ARG A 33 -5.58 -8.06 -2.22
N TYR A 34 -5.34 -7.53 -1.04
CA TYR A 34 -5.58 -6.13 -0.72
C TYR A 34 -4.24 -5.42 -0.50
N PHE A 35 -4.14 -4.20 -1.01
CA PHE A 35 -2.93 -3.39 -0.93
C PHE A 35 -3.26 -2.00 -0.43
N ALA A 36 -2.45 -1.48 0.48
CA ALA A 36 -2.31 -0.04 0.64
C ALA A 36 -1.34 0.47 -0.43
N VAL A 37 -1.70 1.55 -1.11
CA VAL A 37 -0.92 2.12 -2.20
C VAL A 37 -0.71 3.61 -1.96
N THR A 38 0.55 4.04 -2.06
CA THR A 38 0.96 5.45 -1.94
C THR A 38 2.01 5.80 -2.98
N LYS A 39 2.23 7.10 -3.21
CA LYS A 39 3.32 7.59 -4.07
C LYS A 39 4.64 7.41 -3.35
N ALA A 40 5.64 6.85 -4.03
CA ALA A 40 6.98 6.75 -3.47
C ALA A 40 7.64 8.14 -3.44
N PRO A 41 8.37 8.51 -2.38
CA PRO A 41 9.02 9.82 -2.28
C PRO A 41 10.16 10.00 -3.28
N GLY A 42 10.79 8.90 -3.72
CA GLY A 42 11.94 8.91 -4.62
C GLY A 42 11.64 8.78 -6.11
N GLY A 43 10.39 8.82 -6.57
CA GLY A 43 10.10 8.61 -8.00
C GLY A 43 8.66 8.83 -8.45
N LYS A 44 8.40 8.56 -9.74
CA LYS A 44 7.07 8.63 -10.36
C LYS A 44 6.23 7.35 -10.16
N HIS A 45 6.72 6.41 -9.36
CA HIS A 45 6.10 5.11 -9.12
C HIS A 45 5.36 5.05 -7.77
N GLU A 46 4.60 3.99 -7.61
CA GLU A 46 3.85 3.71 -6.39
C GLU A 46 4.54 2.64 -5.54
N ALA A 47 4.37 2.73 -4.23
CA ALA A 47 4.72 1.67 -3.29
C ALA A 47 3.45 0.90 -2.88
N TRP A 48 3.50 -0.42 -3.03
CA TRP A 48 2.37 -1.32 -2.79
C TRP A 48 2.65 -2.20 -1.57
N ARG A 49 1.93 -1.95 -0.48
CA ARG A 49 2.02 -2.75 0.76
C ARG A 49 0.85 -3.71 0.84
N ILE A 50 1.11 -5.00 1.01
CA ILE A 50 0.05 -5.99 1.32
C ILE A 50 -0.58 -5.64 2.67
N VAL A 51 -1.91 -5.68 2.72
CA VAL A 51 -2.70 -5.56 3.95
C VAL A 51 -3.71 -6.70 4.07
N ALA A 52 -4.14 -6.98 5.30
CA ALA A 52 -5.17 -7.98 5.55
C ALA A 52 -6.54 -7.51 5.02
N LYS A 53 -7.45 -8.47 4.79
CA LYS A 53 -8.83 -8.18 4.35
C LYS A 53 -9.54 -7.23 5.31
N ASP A 54 -9.46 -7.48 6.61
CA ASP A 54 -10.16 -6.67 7.61
C ASP A 54 -9.64 -5.23 7.65
N PHE A 55 -8.32 -5.07 7.51
CA PHE A 55 -7.70 -3.75 7.36
C PHE A 55 -8.25 -3.01 6.14
N ALA A 56 -8.29 -3.71 5.00
CA ALA A 56 -8.76 -3.14 3.74
C ALA A 56 -10.24 -2.75 3.81
N LEU A 57 -11.09 -3.58 4.43
CA LEU A 57 -12.51 -3.29 4.60
C LEU A 57 -12.76 -2.11 5.55
N LYS A 58 -11.94 -1.97 6.60
CA LYS A 58 -12.03 -0.85 7.54
C LYS A 58 -11.63 0.50 6.92
N HIS A 59 -10.75 0.48 5.92
CA HIS A 59 -10.14 1.69 5.35
C HIS A 59 -10.44 1.92 3.86
N LYS A 60 -11.42 1.19 3.33
CA LYS A 60 -11.93 1.38 1.97
C LYS A 60 -12.74 2.67 1.90
#